data_AF-A0A8S3J5V2-F1
#
_entry.id   AF-A0A8S3J5V2-F1
#
_cell.length_a   1.000
_cell.length_b   1.000
_cell.length_c   1.000
_cell.angle_alpha   90.00
_cell.angle_beta   90.00
_cell.angle_gamma   90.00
#
_symmetry.space_group_name_H-M   'P 1'
#
loop_
_entity.id
_entity.type
_entity.pdbx_description
1 polymer ?
#
loop_
_entity_poly.entity_id
_entity_poly.type
_entity_poly.pdbx_seq_one_letter_code
_entity_poly.pdbx_strand_id
1 'polypeptide(L)'
;MRKFHIQKREDYTKYNELSRRIRDIARKIKELDPNDPFRIESTRTLLEKLHAIGLIPTKENLELIDKITASRFCRRRLPVIMTRNHMAQHLPGAVKFIEQGHVRIGPDIVNDPAFLVTRNTEDFISWTDNSAIRRQLLDYQDMETEIV
;
A
#
# COMPACT_ATOMS: atom_id res chain seq x y z
N MET A 1 -10.37 -2.12 -12.45
CA MET A 1 -11.22 -1.62 -11.34
C MET A 1 -11.79 -2.76 -10.50
N ARG A 2 -12.54 -3.72 -11.07
CA ARG A 2 -13.13 -4.86 -10.32
C ARG A 2 -12.11 -5.66 -9.50
N LYS A 3 -10.94 -5.98 -10.07
CA LYS A 3 -9.88 -6.76 -9.41
C LYS A 3 -9.43 -6.23 -8.04
N PHE A 4 -9.41 -4.91 -7.85
CA PHE A 4 -8.93 -4.28 -6.62
C PHE A 4 -10.06 -3.57 -5.85
N HIS A 5 -11.31 -3.88 -6.19
CA HIS A 5 -12.51 -3.25 -5.60
C HIS A 5 -12.42 -1.70 -5.53
N ILE A 6 -11.95 -1.08 -6.61
CA ILE A 6 -11.82 0.39 -6.66
C ILE A 6 -13.22 1.00 -6.82
N GLN A 7 -13.66 1.77 -5.83
CA GLN A 7 -14.98 2.40 -5.79
C GLN A 7 -15.09 3.59 -6.76
N LYS A 8 -14.09 4.47 -6.77
CA LYS A 8 -14.07 5.68 -7.61
C LYS A 8 -13.20 5.47 -8.84
N ARG A 9 -13.78 5.67 -10.04
CA ARG A 9 -13.02 5.57 -11.31
C ARG A 9 -11.86 6.57 -11.37
N GLU A 10 -12.06 7.74 -10.78
CA GLU A 10 -11.07 8.83 -10.71
C GLU A 10 -9.76 8.39 -10.05
N ASP A 11 -9.81 7.55 -9.00
CA ASP A 11 -8.62 7.05 -8.32
C ASP A 11 -7.71 6.30 -9.30
N TYR A 12 -8.30 5.44 -10.14
CA TYR A 12 -7.54 4.67 -11.11
C TYR A 12 -6.94 5.57 -12.21
N THR A 13 -7.66 6.60 -12.63
CA THR A 13 -7.16 7.62 -13.57
C THR A 13 -5.97 8.37 -12.97
N LYS A 14 -6.07 8.82 -11.71
CA LYS A 14 -4.99 9.47 -10.97
C LYS A 14 -3.77 8.55 -10.83
N TYR A 15 -3.95 7.28 -10.50
CA TYR A 15 -2.83 6.33 -10.42
C TYR A 15 -2.15 6.10 -11.78
N ASN A 16 -2.91 6.09 -12.87
CA ASN A 16 -2.31 6.00 -14.21
C ASN A 16 -1.49 7.24 -14.53
N GLU A 17 -2.00 8.43 -14.23
CA GLU A 17 -1.27 9.69 -14.40
C GLU A 17 0.01 9.73 -13.57
N LEU A 18 -0.07 9.39 -12.28
CA LEU A 18 1.10 9.31 -11.40
C LEU A 18 2.13 8.30 -11.91
N SER A 19 1.70 7.12 -12.35
CA SER A 19 2.63 6.12 -12.90
C SER A 19 3.32 6.58 -14.18
N ARG A 20 2.67 7.44 -14.99
CA ARG A 20 3.29 8.06 -16.17
C ARG A 20 4.33 9.09 -15.73
N ARG A 21 3.94 10.04 -14.88
CA ARG A 21 4.85 11.08 -14.37
C ARG A 21 6.11 10.51 -13.73
N ILE A 22 6.00 9.44 -12.95
CA ILE A 22 7.15 8.77 -12.34
C ILE A 22 8.10 8.21 -13.40
N ARG A 23 7.57 7.57 -14.45
CA ARG A 23 8.38 7.07 -15.58
C ARG A 23 9.02 8.20 -16.36
N ASP A 24 8.31 9.32 -16.54
CA ASP A 24 8.84 10.51 -17.24
C ASP A 24 10.02 11.11 -16.48
N ILE A 25 9.92 11.22 -15.16
CA ILE A 25 11.02 11.68 -14.30
C ILE A 25 12.21 10.73 -14.40
N ALA A 26 11.99 9.42 -14.32
CA ALA A 26 13.07 8.44 -14.45
C ALA A 26 13.76 8.52 -15.81
N ARG A 27 13.01 8.74 -16.91
CA ARG A 27 13.59 8.96 -18.24
C ARG A 27 14.46 10.20 -18.31
N LYS A 28 13.99 11.34 -17.79
CA LYS A 28 14.78 12.57 -17.72
C LYS A 28 16.07 12.41 -16.91
N ILE A 29 16.03 11.66 -15.81
CA ILE A 29 17.24 11.35 -15.03
C ILE A 29 18.22 10.49 -15.84
N LYS A 30 17.72 9.52 -16.62
CA LYS A 30 18.55 8.67 -17.48
C LYS A 30 19.24 9.44 -18.62
N GLU A 31 18.67 10.56 -19.07
CA GLU A 31 19.22 11.42 -20.13
C GLU A 31 20.44 12.25 -19.68
N LEU A 32 20.63 12.43 -18.37
CA LEU A 32 21.78 13.15 -17.81
C LEU A 32 23.08 12.34 -17.92
N ASP A 33 24.23 13.00 -17.83
CA ASP A 33 25.53 12.32 -17.84
C ASP A 33 25.65 11.33 -16.66
N PRO A 34 26.16 10.10 -16.87
CA PRO A 34 26.33 9.11 -15.79
C PRO A 34 27.14 9.59 -14.59
N ASN A 35 28.09 10.52 -14.79
CA ASN A 35 28.95 11.07 -13.74
C ASN A 35 28.41 12.36 -13.13
N ASP A 36 27.26 12.87 -13.59
CA ASP A 36 26.62 14.05 -13.02
C ASP A 36 26.20 13.75 -11.56
N PRO A 37 26.72 14.50 -10.56
CA PRO A 37 26.32 14.34 -9.16
C PRO A 37 24.80 14.44 -8.96
N PHE A 38 24.12 15.29 -9.73
CA PHE A 38 22.67 15.45 -9.67
C PHE A 38 21.94 14.19 -10.13
N ARG A 39 22.43 13.51 -11.17
CA ARG A 39 21.86 12.25 -11.64
C ARG A 39 21.96 11.17 -10.56
N ILE A 40 23.13 11.05 -9.94
CA ILE A 40 23.40 10.04 -8.90
C ILE A 40 22.45 10.25 -7.72
N GLU A 41 22.39 11.48 -7.21
CA GLU A 41 21.56 11.81 -6.05
C GLU A 41 20.06 11.72 -6.34
N SER A 42 19.63 12.19 -7.51
CA SER A 42 18.23 12.08 -7.94
C SER A 42 17.80 10.63 -8.13
N THR A 43 18.67 9.79 -8.70
CA THR A 43 18.44 8.34 -8.86
C THR A 43 18.26 7.68 -7.51
N ARG A 44 19.18 7.92 -6.57
CA ARG A 44 19.14 7.39 -5.20
C ARG A 44 17.84 7.79 -4.50
N THR A 45 17.53 9.07 -4.50
CA THR A 45 16.33 9.64 -3.85
C THR A 45 15.04 9.06 -4.44
N LEU A 46 14.95 8.95 -5.77
CA LEU A 46 13.78 8.39 -6.44
C LEU A 46 13.57 6.92 -6.08
N LEU A 47 14.62 6.10 -6.13
CA LEU A 47 14.56 4.69 -5.78
C LEU A 47 14.19 4.47 -4.31
N GLU A 48 14.78 5.24 -3.40
CA GLU A 48 14.44 5.20 -1.98
C GLU A 48 12.97 5.49 -1.73
N LYS A 49 12.45 6.57 -2.32
CA LYS A 49 11.04 6.98 -2.16
C LYS A 49 10.07 5.94 -2.72
N LEU A 50 10.33 5.44 -3.94
CA LEU A 50 9.47 4.44 -4.58
C LEU A 50 9.49 3.10 -3.84
N HIS A 51 10.65 2.73 -3.29
CA HIS A 51 10.78 1.53 -2.47
C HIS A 51 10.03 1.69 -1.15
N ALA A 52 10.20 2.82 -0.44
CA ALA A 52 9.52 3.09 0.83
C ALA A 52 7.99 3.06 0.69
N ILE A 53 7.44 3.60 -0.40
CA ILE A 53 6.00 3.53 -0.70
C ILE A 53 5.56 2.10 -1.09
N GLY A 54 6.49 1.26 -1.56
CA GLY A 54 6.21 -0.13 -1.95
C GLY A 54 5.83 -0.30 -3.43
N LEU A 55 6.17 0.66 -4.30
CA LEU A 55 5.90 0.57 -5.73
C LEU A 55 6.91 -0.33 -6.46
N ILE A 56 8.15 -0.37 -5.97
CA ILE A 56 9.23 -1.24 -6.45
C ILE A 56 9.68 -2.24 -5.37
N PRO A 57 10.13 -3.44 -5.76
CA PRO A 57 10.57 -4.47 -4.82
C PRO A 57 11.94 -4.19 -4.21
N THR A 58 12.91 -3.74 -5.01
CA THR A 58 14.31 -3.46 -4.64
C THR A 58 14.70 -2.05 -5.10
N LYS A 59 15.85 -1.54 -4.62
CA LYS A 59 16.40 -0.21 -4.93
C LYS A 59 17.55 -0.27 -5.95
N GLU A 60 17.65 -1.34 -6.73
CA GLU A 60 18.88 -1.65 -7.49
C GLU A 60 19.00 -0.89 -8.81
N ASN A 61 17.89 -0.73 -9.55
CA ASN A 61 17.96 -0.13 -10.88
C ASN A 61 16.71 0.69 -11.24
N LEU A 62 16.90 1.65 -12.15
CA LEU A 62 15.84 2.49 -12.70
C LEU A 62 14.91 1.73 -13.67
N GLU A 63 15.29 0.54 -14.16
CA GLU A 63 14.45 -0.27 -15.07
C GLU A 63 13.20 -0.80 -14.36
N LEU A 64 13.27 -1.00 -13.04
CA LEU A 64 12.09 -1.33 -12.23
C LEU A 64 11.01 -0.25 -12.32
N ILE A 65 11.39 1.00 -12.55
CA ILE A 65 10.47 2.14 -12.62
C ILE A 65 9.63 2.09 -13.90
N ASP A 66 10.20 1.62 -15.01
CA ASP A 66 9.49 1.49 -16.28
C ASP A 66 8.31 0.50 -16.20
N LYS A 67 8.38 -0.43 -15.24
CA LYS A 67 7.34 -1.43 -14.95
C LYS A 67 6.27 -0.93 -13.97
N ILE A 68 6.35 0.31 -13.48
CA ILE A 68 5.35 0.88 -12.57
C ILE A 68 4.08 1.20 -13.35
N THR A 69 2.98 0.60 -12.89
CA THR A 69 1.64 0.79 -13.43
C THR A 69 0.68 1.21 -12.32
N ALA A 70 -0.52 1.68 -12.66
CA ALA A 70 -1.57 1.97 -11.68
C ALA A 70 -1.88 0.77 -10.76
N SER A 71 -1.70 -0.46 -11.24
CA SER A 71 -1.90 -1.66 -10.44
C SER A 71 -0.94 -1.75 -9.24
N ARG A 72 0.28 -1.18 -9.33
CA ARG A 72 1.21 -1.13 -8.20
C ARG A 72 0.66 -0.27 -7.06
N PHE A 73 0.08 0.88 -7.38
CA PHE A 73 -0.63 1.72 -6.40
C PHE A 73 -1.85 1.01 -5.81
N CYS A 74 -2.66 0.37 -6.66
CA CYS A 74 -3.85 -0.34 -6.19
C CYS A 74 -3.52 -1.44 -5.18
N ARG A 75 -2.39 -2.14 -5.36
CA ARG A 75 -1.91 -3.16 -4.42
C ARG A 75 -1.44 -2.61 -3.07
N ARG A 76 -1.17 -1.30 -2.98
CA ARG A 76 -0.78 -0.61 -1.75
C ARG A 76 -1.96 0.04 -1.02
N ARG A 77 -3.19 -0.07 -1.55
CA ARG A 77 -4.39 0.40 -0.83
C ARG A 77 -4.65 -0.49 0.38
N LEU A 78 -5.08 0.13 1.49
CA LEU A 78 -5.32 -0.54 2.77
C LEU A 78 -6.15 -1.84 2.66
N PRO A 79 -7.29 -1.91 1.94
CA PRO A 79 -8.06 -3.15 1.84
C PRO A 79 -7.27 -4.31 1.21
N VAL A 80 -6.42 -4.03 0.23
CA VAL A 80 -5.61 -5.05 -0.46
C VAL A 80 -4.52 -5.58 0.46
N ILE A 81 -3.91 -4.70 1.24
CA ILE A 81 -2.92 -5.07 2.25
C ILE A 81 -3.56 -5.92 3.36
N MET A 82 -4.73 -5.52 3.85
CA MET A 82 -5.48 -6.30 4.85
C MET A 82 -5.81 -7.72 4.37
N THR A 83 -6.29 -7.87 3.13
CA THR A 83 -6.56 -9.21 2.57
C THR A 83 -5.29 -10.02 2.41
N ARG A 84 -4.17 -9.38 2.03
CA ARG A 84 -2.87 -10.06 1.95
C ARG A 84 -2.35 -10.50 3.32
N ASN A 85 -2.60 -9.72 4.37
CA ASN A 85 -2.20 -10.03 5.74
C ASN A 85 -3.24 -10.89 6.47
N HIS A 86 -4.17 -11.51 5.74
CA HIS A 86 -5.22 -12.39 6.27
C HIS A 86 -6.16 -11.75 7.32
N MET A 87 -6.19 -10.42 7.45
CA MET A 87 -7.15 -9.72 8.32
C MET A 87 -8.58 -9.76 7.78
N ALA A 88 -8.75 -9.95 6.46
CA ALA A 88 -10.04 -10.08 5.83
C ALA A 88 -9.98 -11.12 4.72
N GLN A 89 -10.98 -11.99 4.66
CA GLN A 89 -11.05 -13.07 3.65
C GLN A 89 -11.16 -12.54 2.22
N HIS A 90 -11.89 -11.43 2.03
CA HIS A 90 -12.18 -10.86 0.71
C HIS A 90 -12.09 -9.33 0.72
N LEU A 91 -11.74 -8.75 -0.43
CA LEU A 91 -11.60 -7.29 -0.59
C LEU A 91 -12.86 -6.48 -0.21
N PRO A 92 -14.09 -6.87 -0.60
CA PRO A 92 -15.28 -6.11 -0.20
C PRO A 92 -15.50 -6.10 1.32
N GLY A 93 -15.12 -7.19 2.02
CA GLY A 93 -15.18 -7.26 3.47
C GLY A 93 -14.18 -6.32 4.12
N ALA A 94 -12.94 -6.30 3.62
CA ALA A 94 -11.91 -5.37 4.08
C ALA A 94 -12.36 -3.91 3.95
N VAL A 95 -12.98 -3.56 2.82
CA VAL A 95 -13.53 -2.21 2.59
C VAL A 95 -14.59 -1.85 3.63
N LYS A 96 -15.55 -2.76 3.90
CA LYS A 96 -16.57 -2.54 4.92
C LYS A 96 -15.96 -2.31 6.31
N PHE A 97 -14.97 -3.10 6.69
CA PHE A 97 -14.30 -2.95 7.99
C PHE A 97 -13.61 -1.60 8.15
N ILE A 98 -12.99 -1.10 7.08
CA ILE A 98 -12.38 0.23 7.04
C ILE A 98 -13.45 1.31 7.16
N GLU A 99 -14.50 1.25 6.33
CA GLU A 99 -15.58 2.25 6.34
C GLU A 99 -16.35 2.30 7.67
N GLN A 100 -16.41 1.18 8.40
CA GLN A 100 -16.99 1.07 9.74
C GLN A 100 -16.05 1.53 10.87
N GLY A 101 -14.79 1.87 10.56
CA GLY A 101 -13.81 2.34 11.55
C GLY A 101 -13.24 1.23 12.45
N HIS A 102 -13.21 -0.01 11.97
CA HIS A 102 -12.61 -1.13 12.71
C HIS A 102 -11.09 -1.21 12.57
N VAL A 103 -10.49 -0.43 11.68
CA VAL A 103 -9.07 -0.53 11.32
C VAL A 103 -8.33 0.73 11.73
N ARG A 104 -7.16 0.54 12.35
CA ARG A 104 -6.21 1.61 12.65
C ARG A 104 -4.83 1.30 12.09
N ILE A 105 -4.03 2.35 11.89
CA ILE A 105 -2.60 2.25 11.55
C ILE A 105 -1.85 3.02 12.61
N GLY A 106 -1.13 2.30 13.48
CA GLY A 106 -0.56 2.90 14.69
C GLY A 106 -1.67 3.48 15.58
N PRO A 107 -1.60 4.75 16.00
CA PRO A 107 -2.62 5.37 16.85
C PRO A 107 -3.88 5.80 16.07
N ASP A 108 -3.79 5.96 14.75
CA ASP A 108 -4.81 6.65 13.96
C ASP A 108 -5.83 5.68 13.34
N ILE A 109 -7.11 5.96 13.54
CA ILE A 109 -8.20 5.22 12.90
C ILE A 109 -8.31 5.65 11.43
N VAL A 110 -8.33 4.68 10.52
CA VAL A 110 -8.41 4.95 9.08
C VAL A 110 -9.77 4.52 8.54
N ASN A 111 -10.52 5.48 8.03
CA ASN A 111 -11.86 5.27 7.48
C ASN A 111 -11.90 5.34 5.93
N ASP A 112 -10.79 5.69 5.28
CA ASP A 112 -10.71 5.80 3.82
C ASP A 112 -10.08 4.54 3.18
N PRO A 113 -10.84 3.74 2.39
CA PRO A 113 -10.30 2.60 1.65
C PRO A 113 -9.27 2.98 0.56
N ALA A 114 -9.16 4.26 0.20
CA ALA A 114 -8.15 4.77 -0.72
C ALA A 114 -6.81 5.07 -0.07
N PHE A 115 -6.71 4.96 1.26
CA PHE A 115 -5.46 5.15 1.98
C PHE A 115 -4.35 4.23 1.44
N LEU A 116 -3.23 4.83 1.05
CA LEU A 116 -2.05 4.13 0.55
C LEU A 116 -1.10 3.81 1.70
N VAL A 117 -0.91 2.52 1.95
CA VAL A 117 -0.03 2.01 2.99
C VAL A 117 1.41 1.95 2.46
N THR A 118 2.33 2.63 3.14
CA THR A 118 3.78 2.52 2.87
C THR A 118 4.35 1.25 3.52
N ARG A 119 5.56 0.82 3.14
CA ARG A 119 6.17 -0.38 3.74
C ARG A 119 6.35 -0.22 5.24
N ASN A 120 6.81 0.95 5.68
CA ASN A 120 7.10 1.21 7.09
C ASN A 120 5.83 1.27 7.94
N THR A 121 4.70 1.68 7.36
CA THR A 121 3.41 1.77 8.07
C THR A 121 2.64 0.45 8.10
N GLU A 122 3.03 -0.51 7.26
CA GLU A 122 2.28 -1.74 7.05
C GLU A 122 2.22 -2.63 8.30
N ASP A 123 3.30 -2.68 9.07
CA ASP A 123 3.41 -3.51 10.28
C ASP A 123 2.53 -2.97 11.43
N PHE A 124 2.08 -1.72 11.33
CA PHE A 124 1.25 -1.08 12.36
C PHE A 124 -0.26 -1.18 12.07
N ILE A 125 -0.66 -1.91 11.03
CA ILE A 125 -2.08 -2.13 10.73
C ILE A 125 -2.65 -3.09 11.78
N SER A 126 -3.71 -2.67 12.47
CA SER A 126 -4.39 -3.51 13.46
C SER A 126 -5.87 -3.16 13.58
N TRP A 127 -6.60 -3.96 14.35
CA TRP A 127 -7.97 -3.66 14.72
C TRP A 127 -8.01 -2.56 15.79
N THR A 128 -9.07 -1.75 15.77
CA THR A 128 -9.35 -0.80 16.85
C THR A 128 -9.73 -1.56 18.13
N ASP A 129 -9.43 -0.98 19.30
CA ASP A 129 -9.61 -1.67 20.59
C ASP A 129 -11.08 -1.99 20.88
N ASN A 130 -11.99 -1.11 20.46
CA ASN A 130 -13.44 -1.28 20.59
C ASN A 130 -14.07 -2.10 19.45
N SER A 131 -13.27 -2.64 18.53
CA SER A 131 -13.79 -3.43 17.41
C SER A 131 -14.44 -4.72 17.92
N ALA A 132 -15.69 -4.96 17.50
CA ALA A 132 -16.36 -6.24 17.77
C ALA A 132 -15.60 -7.43 17.15
N ILE A 133 -14.91 -7.20 16.03
CA ILE A 133 -14.07 -8.21 15.36
C ILE A 133 -12.89 -8.58 16.25
N ARG A 134 -12.26 -7.58 16.90
CA ARG A 134 -11.14 -7.83 17.82
C ARG A 134 -11.59 -8.68 19.01
N ARG A 135 -12.76 -8.37 19.59
CA ARG A 135 -13.34 -9.16 20.69
C ARG A 135 -13.58 -10.61 20.28
N GLN A 136 -14.24 -10.81 19.14
CA GLN A 136 -14.50 -12.16 18.62
C GLN A 136 -13.20 -12.94 18.36
N LEU A 137 -12.15 -12.29 17.84
CA LEU A 137 -10.85 -12.95 17.62
C LEU A 137 -10.17 -13.37 18.93
N LEU A 138 -10.26 -12.54 19.99
CA LEU A 138 -9.73 -12.89 21.32
C LEU A 138 -10.51 -14.06 21.92
N ASP A 139 -11.84 -14.03 21.86
CA ASP A 139 -12.69 -15.10 22.37
C ASP A 139 -12.35 -16.46 21.71
N TYR A 140 -12.07 -16.47 20.39
CA TYR A 140 -11.63 -17.68 19.69
C TYR A 140 -10.24 -18.18 20.14
N GLN A 141 -9.30 -17.27 20.39
CA GLN A 141 -7.96 -17.63 20.86
C GLN A 141 -8.00 -18.22 22.27
N ASP A 142 -8.80 -17.62 23.16
CA ASP A 142 -8.97 -18.10 24.52
C ASP A 142 -9.59 -19.52 24.53
N MET A 143 -10.62 -19.75 23.69
CA MET A 143 -11.20 -21.09 23.49
C MET A 143 -10.19 -22.13 22.98
N GLU A 144 -9.33 -21.79 22.01
CA GLU A 144 -8.30 -22.72 21.53
C GLU A 144 -7.27 -23.04 22.63
N THR A 145 -6.97 -22.08 23.50
CA THR A 145 -5.99 -22.24 24.58
C THR A 145 -6.52 -23.13 25.72
N GLU A 146 -7.84 -23.16 25.94
CA GLU A 146 -8.48 -24.02 26.94
C GLU A 146 -8.63 -25.50 26.51
N ILE A 147 -8.50 -25.78 25.21
CA ILE A 147 -8.67 -27.14 24.64
C ILE A 147 -7.34 -27.92 24.57
N VAL A 148 -6.21 -27.26 24.82
CA VAL A 148 -4.85 -27.84 24.81
C VAL A 148 -4.32 -28.04 26.23
#